data_AF-A0A8H9EPX4-F1
#
_entry.id   AF-A0A8H9EPX4-F1
#
_cell.length_a   1.000
_cell.length_b   1.000
_cell.length_c   1.000
_cell.angle_alpha   90.00
_cell.angle_beta   90.00
_cell.angle_gamma   90.00
#
_symmetry.space_group_name_H-M   'P 1'
#
loop_
_entity.id
_entity.type
_entity.pdbx_description
1 polymer ?
#
loop_
_entity_poly.entity_id
_entity_poly.type
_entity_poly.pdbx_seq_one_letter_code
_entity_poly.pdbx_strand_id
1 'polypeptide(L)' 'MQYKNNNESFLIIEVSKDDFGHEYEALYEGFDNKKEAIRTVDKLNKNNEIQNNEDYYIVVKSKEFKGNCNDS' A
#
# COMPACT_ATOMS: atom_id res chain seq x y z
N MET A 1 0.51 15.11 11.21
CA MET A 1 -0.47 14.19 11.81
C MET A 1 0.24 13.38 12.89
N GLN A 2 -0.28 13.34 14.12
CA GLN A 2 0.31 12.52 15.19
C GLN A 2 -0.35 11.13 15.16
N TYR A 3 0.43 10.08 14.87
CA TYR A 3 -0.05 8.70 14.89
C TYR A 3 -0.13 8.22 16.35
N LYS A 4 -1.35 7.97 16.84
CA LYS A 4 -1.57 7.41 18.18
C LYS A 4 -1.03 5.98 18.23
N ASN A 5 -0.01 5.77 19.04
CA ASN A 5 0.46 4.47 19.53
C ASN A 5 -0.70 3.69 20.19
N ASN A 6 -1.37 2.77 19.47
CA ASN A 6 -1.84 1.47 20.04
C ASN A 6 -2.70 0.54 19.16
N ASN A 7 -2.95 0.76 17.86
CA ASN A 7 -3.64 -0.24 17.03
C ASN A 7 -2.77 -0.68 15.84
N GLU A 8 -2.75 -1.99 15.56
CA GLU A 8 -2.16 -2.54 14.35
C GLU A 8 -2.82 -1.85 13.14
N SER A 9 -2.04 -1.06 12.40
CA SER A 9 -2.50 -0.39 11.19
C SER A 9 -1.97 -1.13 9.95
N PHE A 10 -2.70 -1.02 8.86
CA PHE A 10 -2.47 -1.68 7.58
C PHE A 10 -2.25 -0.61 6.54
N LEU A 11 -1.15 -0.69 5.80
CA LEU A 11 -0.84 0.24 4.73
C LEU A 11 -1.15 -0.44 3.41
N ILE A 12 -1.73 0.32 2.49
CA ILE A 12 -1.83 -0.03 1.08
C ILE A 12 -0.63 0.57 0.38
N ILE A 13 0.14 -0.27 -0.28
CA ILE A 13 1.28 0.12 -1.10
C ILE A 13 0.90 -0.12 -2.56
N GLU A 14 1.11 0.89 -3.39
CA GLU A 14 1.09 0.79 -4.84
C GLU A 14 2.45 0.30 -5.32
N VAL A 15 2.45 -0.71 -6.18
CA VAL A 15 3.61 -1.24 -6.85
C VAL A 15 3.46 -0.98 -8.34
N SER A 16 4.33 -0.12 -8.86
CA SER A 16 4.38 0.24 -10.28
C SER A 16 5.63 -0.31 -10.92
N LYS A 17 5.56 -0.59 -12.22
CA LYS A 17 6.67 -1.15 -12.99
C LYS A 17 7.09 -0.20 -14.11
N ASP A 18 8.39 0.05 -14.25
CA ASP A 18 8.91 0.81 -15.39
C ASP A 18 9.08 -0.06 -16.65
N ASP A 19 9.37 0.59 -17.78
CA ASP A 19 9.61 -0.07 -19.07
C ASP A 19 10.81 -1.04 -19.06
N PHE A 20 11.68 -0.96 -18.04
CA PHE A 20 12.83 -1.84 -17.85
C PHE A 20 12.53 -3.00 -16.89
N GLY A 21 11.34 -3.01 -16.31
CA GLY A 21 10.85 -4.02 -15.40
C GLY A 21 11.25 -3.84 -13.94
N HIS A 22 11.74 -2.65 -13.55
CA HIS A 22 11.96 -2.33 -12.14
C HIS A 22 10.66 -1.96 -11.45
N GLU A 23 10.49 -2.46 -10.23
CA GLU A 23 9.33 -2.18 -9.38
C GLU A 23 9.63 -1.02 -8.43
N TYR A 24 8.65 -0.13 -8.28
CA TYR A 24 8.69 1.01 -7.36
C TYR A 24 7.49 0.93 -6.42
N GLU A 25 7.74 1.19 -5.14
CA GLU A 25 6.73 1.17 -4.10
C GLU A 25 6.36 2.59 -3.68
N ALA A 26 5.07 2.89 -3.63
CA ALA A 26 4.54 4.15 -3.11
C ALA A 26 3.45 3.90 -2.06
N LEU A 27 3.47 4.65 -0.96
CA LEU A 27 2.40 4.59 0.04
C LEU A 27 1.12 5.21 -0.54
N TYR A 28 0.07 4.42 -0.65
CA TYR A 28 -1.24 4.87 -1.14
C TYR A 28 -2.12 5.38 0.01
N GLU A 29 -2.45 4.52 0.98
CA GLU A 29 -3.36 4.86 2.09
C GLU A 29 -3.15 3.95 3.31
N GLY A 30 -3.50 4.43 4.51
CA GLY A 30 -3.44 3.66 5.76
C GLY A 30 -4.83 3.37 6.35
N PHE A 31 -5.01 2.17 6.89
CA PHE A 31 -6.25 1.66 7.46
C PHE A 31 -6.02 1.10 8.86
N ASP A 32 -6.96 1.32 9.78
CA ASP A 32 -6.93 0.69 11.11
C ASP A 32 -7.58 -0.71 11.12
N ASN A 33 -8.12 -1.15 9.98
CA ASN A 33 -8.87 -2.40 9.83
C ASN A 33 -8.38 -3.21 8.63
N LYS A 34 -7.88 -4.43 8.89
CA LYS A 34 -7.38 -5.34 7.86
C LYS A 34 -8.39 -5.66 6.77
N LYS A 35 -9.65 -5.90 7.15
CA LYS A 35 -10.68 -6.30 6.19
C LYS A 35 -11.02 -5.18 5.23
N GLU A 36 -10.97 -3.94 5.71
CA GLU A 36 -11.19 -2.76 4.86
C GLU A 36 -10.00 -2.54 3.93
N ALA A 37 -8.77 -2.65 4.43
CA ALA A 37 -7.57 -2.57 3.59
C ALA A 37 -7.59 -3.60 2.44
N ILE A 38 -7.93 -4.86 2.74
CA ILE A 38 -8.03 -5.93 1.72
C ILE A 38 -9.13 -5.60 0.69
N ARG A 39 -10.32 -5.19 1.14
CA ARG A 39 -11.42 -4.82 0.22
C ARG A 39 -11.05 -3.67 -0.70
N THR A 40 -10.31 -2.69 -0.18
CA THR A 40 -9.82 -1.56 -0.98
C THR A 40 -8.80 -2.03 -2.02
N VAL A 41 -7.82 -2.85 -1.62
CA VAL A 41 -6.83 -3.43 -2.56
C VAL A 41 -7.50 -4.27 -3.66
N ASP A 42 -8.44 -5.15 -3.31
CA ASP A 42 -9.16 -5.97 -4.29
C ASP A 42 -9.89 -5.10 -5.33
N LYS A 43 -10.50 -3.99 -4.88
CA LYS A 43 -11.19 -3.06 -5.77
C LYS A 43 -10.22 -2.29 -6.67
N LEU A 44 -9.10 -1.84 -6.12
CA LEU A 44 -8.07 -1.11 -6.88
C LEU A 44 -7.43 -2.00 -7.95
N ASN A 45 -7.03 -3.22 -7.58
CA ASN A 45 -6.44 -4.19 -8.52
C ASN A 45 -7.41 -4.56 -9.63
N LYS A 46 -8.68 -4.80 -9.30
CA LYS A 46 -9.72 -5.05 -10.32
C LYS A 46 -9.89 -3.87 -11.28
N ASN A 47 -9.79 -2.64 -10.79
CA ASN A 47 -9.86 -1.45 -11.64
C ASN A 47 -8.63 -1.31 -12.54
N ASN A 48 -7.45 -1.70 -12.07
CA ASN A 48 -6.22 -1.70 -12.88
C ASN A 48 -6.28 -2.76 -13.98
N GLU A 49 -6.76 -3.97 -13.67
CA GLU A 49 -7.01 -5.02 -14.67
C GLU A 49 -7.96 -4.53 -15.78
N ILE A 50 -9.04 -3.82 -15.42
CA ILE A 50 -9.99 -3.25 -16.40
C ILE A 50 -9.32 -2.20 -17.29
N GLN A 51 -8.41 -1.41 -16.73
CA GLN A 51 -7.68 -0.35 -17.43
C GLN A 51 -6.45 -0.86 -18.19
N ASN A 52 -6.16 -2.16 -18.11
CA ASN A 52 -4.91 -2.73 -18.62
C ASN A 52 -3.67 -2.04 -18.02
N ASN A 53 -3.79 -1.54 -16.79
CA ASN A 53 -2.67 -1.03 -16.01
C ASN A 53 -1.99 -2.20 -15.29
N GLU A 54 -0.68 -2.32 -15.45
CA GLU A 54 0.13 -3.37 -14.82
C GLU A 54 0.47 -3.07 -13.36
N ASP A 55 0.20 -1.85 -12.88
CA ASP A 55 0.34 -1.49 -11.47
C ASP A 55 -0.57 -2.35 -10.59
N TYR A 56 -0.11 -2.71 -9.40
CA TYR A 56 -0.91 -3.45 -8.43
C TYR A 56 -0.70 -2.95 -7.01
N TYR A 57 -1.70 -3.15 -6.16
CA TYR A 57 -1.71 -2.74 -4.77
C TYR A 57 -1.58 -3.96 -3.85
N ILE A 58 -0.88 -3.78 -2.74
CA ILE A 58 -0.70 -4.79 -1.69
C ILE A 58 -1.03 -4.22 -0.31
N VAL A 59 -1.42 -5.09 0.62
CA VAL A 59 -1.62 -4.72 2.03
C VAL A 59 -0.42 -5.18 2.85
N VAL A 60 0.23 -4.25 3.55
CA VAL A 60 1.32 -4.54 4.49
C VAL A 60 0.94 -4.08 5.89
N LYS A 61 1.44 -4.74 6.94
CA LYS A 61 1.28 -4.20 8.29
C LYS A 61 2.23 -3.01 8.47
N SER A 62 1.75 -1.95 9.09
CA SER A 62 2.55 -0.74 9.33
C SER A 62 3.82 -0.99 10.13
N LYS A 63 3.81 -1.99 11.04
CA LYS A 63 5.00 -2.39 11.81
C LYS A 63 6.05 -3.15 10.98
N GLU A 64 5.64 -3.76 9.88
CA GLU A 64 6.53 -4.48 8.96
C GLU A 64 7.09 -3.55 7.88
N PHE A 65 6.39 -2.45 7.61
CA PHE A 65 6.86 -1.40 6.72
C PHE A 65 8.02 -0.64 7.37
N LYS A 66 9.25 -1.06 7.07
CA LYS A 66 10.47 -0.28 7.31
C LYS A 66 10.55 0.84 6.29
N GLY A 67 9.58 1.76 6.31
CA GLY A 67 9.78 3.06 5.70
C GLY A 67 11.05 3.64 6.31
N ASN A 68 11.98 4.11 5.47
CA ASN A 68 13.16 4.83 5.92
C ASN A 68 12.69 6.18 6.52
N CYS A 69 12.09 6.14 7.70
CA CYS A 69 11.91 7.30 8.54
C CYS A 69 13.30 7.64 9.08
N ASN A 70 14.00 8.51 8.37
CA ASN A 70 15.03 9.33 8.99
C ASN A 70 14.32 10.16 10.07
N ASP A 71 14.28 9.62 11.29
CA ASP A 71 14.16 10.45 12.49
C ASP A 71 15.39 11.38 12.49
N SER A 72 15.19 12.63 12.10
CA SER A 72 16.13 13.74 12.24
C SER A 72 15.47 14.86 13.02
#